data_AF-E2BXD2-F1
#
_entry.id   AF-E2BXD2-F1
#
_cell.length_a   1.000
_cell.length_b   1.000
_cell.length_c   1.000
_cell.angle_alpha   90.00
_cell.angle_beta   90.00
_cell.angle_gamma   90.00
#
_symmetry.space_group_name_H-M   'P 1'
#
loop_
_entity.id
_entity.type
_entity.pdbx_description
1 polymer ?
#
loop_
_entity_poly.entity_id
_entity_poly.type
_entity_poly.pdbx_seq_one_letter_code
_entity_poly.pdbx_strand_id
1 'polypeptide(L)'
;RYRGPAHSNCNLNYKYSYCIPVAFHNSSGYDAHFIIKEKVIAFEGSINVLPITKEIYISFTKHVKDTSKLRIIDSYTFLSTNLDKLASFLSKDKLKIVQSEFKNLSAEDFDLLTRKGVYPYEYVDCIAKLQDQYLPPRESLYSSLTGDRVSESDYTYAVNVWERFSIQTLSEYSDLYLKTDVLLLTGIFENFCDKRNSCIKSYGLDPTYYYTLPGFTWDAMLKYTKINFKLLTNIDMVMFIERGVKG
;
A
#
# COMPACT_ATOMS: atom_id res chain seq x y z
N ARG A 1 -19.79 -5.11 24.78
CA ARG A 1 -20.01 -6.47 24.21
C ARG A 1 -19.04 -7.43 24.87
N TYR A 2 -19.52 -8.43 25.59
CA TYR A 2 -18.67 -9.47 26.21
C TYR A 2 -18.04 -10.34 25.11
N ARG A 3 -16.71 -10.53 25.14
CA ARG A 3 -15.94 -11.30 24.14
C ARG A 3 -15.62 -12.74 24.58
N GLY A 4 -16.08 -13.13 25.78
CA GLY A 4 -15.74 -14.40 26.42
C GLY A 4 -14.82 -14.20 27.64
N PRO A 5 -14.65 -15.25 28.47
CA PRO A 5 -13.77 -15.19 29.63
C PRO A 5 -12.31 -15.27 29.18
N ALA A 6 -11.49 -14.29 29.58
CA ALA A 6 -10.04 -14.33 29.42
C ALA A 6 -9.40 -14.87 30.72
N HIS A 7 -8.26 -15.56 30.62
CA HIS A 7 -7.46 -15.88 31.80
C HIS A 7 -7.03 -14.59 32.51
N SER A 8 -6.96 -14.61 33.85
CA SER A 8 -6.54 -13.44 34.65
C SER A 8 -5.22 -12.84 34.14
N ASN A 9 -4.21 -13.68 33.89
CA ASN A 9 -2.94 -13.24 33.30
C ASN A 9 -3.08 -12.62 31.90
N CYS A 10 -3.91 -13.19 31.03
CA CYS A 10 -4.13 -12.65 29.69
C CYS A 10 -4.85 -11.30 29.74
N ASN A 11 -5.76 -11.13 30.70
CA ASN A 11 -6.50 -9.88 30.90
C ASN A 11 -5.61 -8.78 31.49
N LEU A 12 -4.72 -9.13 32.43
CA LEU A 12 -3.71 -8.22 32.97
C LEU A 12 -2.66 -7.81 31.94
N ASN A 13 -2.27 -8.73 31.06
CA ASN A 13 -1.33 -8.47 29.96
C ASN A 13 -2.00 -7.86 28.72
N TYR A 14 -3.33 -7.69 28.72
CA TYR A 14 -4.05 -7.14 27.59
C TYR A 14 -3.68 -5.67 27.41
N LYS A 15 -2.87 -5.38 26.40
CA LYS A 15 -2.58 -4.01 25.98
C LYS A 15 -3.53 -3.65 24.85
N TYR A 16 -4.47 -2.75 25.13
CA TYR A 16 -5.27 -2.13 24.09
C TYR A 16 -4.36 -1.23 23.25
N SER A 17 -3.88 -1.76 22.13
CA SER A 17 -3.11 -1.00 21.15
C SER A 17 -4.01 -0.68 19.97
N TYR A 18 -4.79 0.40 20.09
CA TYR A 18 -5.49 0.94 18.93
C TYR A 18 -4.46 1.55 17.98
N CYS A 19 -4.22 0.84 16.88
CA CYS A 19 -3.29 1.23 15.84
C CYS A 19 -4.04 1.21 14.51
N ILE A 20 -3.94 2.31 13.77
CA ILE A 20 -4.52 2.44 12.44
C ILE A 20 -3.39 2.15 11.44
N PRO A 21 -3.46 1.03 10.70
CA PRO A 21 -2.55 0.79 9.60
C PRO A 21 -2.89 1.74 8.45
N VAL A 22 -1.87 2.39 7.90
CA VAL A 22 -1.96 3.26 6.73
C VAL A 22 -1.07 2.64 5.66
N ALA A 23 -1.69 2.17 4.58
CA ALA A 23 -0.99 1.49 3.51
C ALA A 23 -0.52 2.48 2.45
N PHE A 24 0.76 2.39 2.10
CA PHE A 24 1.34 3.02 0.91
C PHE A 24 1.92 1.91 0.03
N HIS A 25 1.93 2.11 -1.28
CA HIS A 25 2.50 1.13 -2.19
C HIS A 25 3.93 1.50 -2.52
N ASN A 26 4.88 0.66 -2.09
CA ASN A 26 6.32 0.86 -2.27
C ASN A 26 6.87 2.10 -1.56
N SER A 27 6.32 2.44 -0.39
CA SER A 27 6.78 3.59 0.41
C SER A 27 8.23 3.46 0.87
N SER A 28 8.71 2.23 1.09
CA SER A 28 10.09 1.99 1.50
C SER A 28 11.09 2.44 0.44
N GLY A 29 10.71 2.35 -0.85
CA GLY A 29 11.55 2.74 -1.98
C GLY A 29 11.46 4.22 -2.35
N TYR A 30 10.39 4.93 -1.94
CA TYR A 30 10.13 6.30 -2.38
C TYR A 30 9.73 7.22 -1.23
N ASP A 31 8.50 7.06 -0.72
CA ASP A 31 7.82 8.12 0.04
C ASP A 31 8.27 8.26 1.50
N ALA A 32 8.82 7.19 2.10
CA ALA A 32 9.04 7.12 3.54
C ALA A 32 9.94 8.26 4.05
N HIS A 33 11.00 8.62 3.31
CA HIS A 33 11.97 9.64 3.73
C HIS A 33 11.33 11.02 3.85
N PHE A 34 10.65 11.46 2.81
CA PHE A 34 9.99 12.75 2.77
C PHE A 34 8.85 12.83 3.79
N ILE A 35 8.02 11.79 3.88
CA ILE A 35 6.89 11.76 4.83
C ILE A 35 7.41 11.85 6.26
N ILE A 36 8.43 11.08 6.62
CA ILE A 36 9.02 11.13 7.97
C ILE A 36 9.56 12.53 8.26
N LYS A 37 10.36 13.09 7.34
CA LYS A 37 11.04 14.37 7.54
C LYS A 37 10.07 15.55 7.63
N GLU A 38 9.13 15.65 6.70
CA GLU A 38 8.32 16.87 6.52
C GLU A 38 6.97 16.81 7.22
N LYS A 39 6.36 15.62 7.35
CA LYS A 39 5.00 15.49 7.87
C LYS A 39 4.96 14.87 9.26
N VAL A 40 5.76 13.84 9.53
CA VAL A 40 5.70 13.13 10.81
C VAL A 40 6.34 13.92 11.95
N ILE A 41 7.37 14.72 11.66
CA ILE A 41 8.01 15.60 12.65
C ILE A 41 7.16 16.86 12.92
N ALA A 42 6.32 17.27 11.97
CA ALA A 42 5.60 18.54 12.03
C ALA A 42 4.47 18.61 13.09
N PHE A 43 4.03 17.48 13.64
CA PHE A 43 3.00 17.44 14.69
C PHE A 43 3.44 16.63 15.92
N GLU A 44 2.88 16.96 17.09
CA GLU A 44 3.30 16.37 18.37
C GLU A 44 3.22 14.83 18.40
N GLY A 45 4.15 14.23 19.15
CA GLY A 45 4.18 12.82 19.48
C GLY A 45 5.42 12.08 18.95
N SER A 46 5.72 10.92 19.54
CA SER A 46 6.93 10.17 19.22
C SER A 46 6.81 9.39 17.90
N ILE A 47 7.95 9.08 17.30
CA ILE A 47 8.05 8.20 16.13
C ILE A 47 8.87 6.96 16.50
N ASN A 48 8.36 5.79 16.11
CA ASN A 48 9.11 4.55 16.16
C ASN A 48 9.37 4.10 14.72
N VAL A 49 10.62 3.79 14.39
CA VAL A 49 11.02 3.37 13.04
C VAL A 49 11.57 1.96 13.10
N LEU A 50 11.26 1.16 12.08
CA LEU A 50 11.83 -0.16 11.83
C LEU A 50 12.76 -0.09 10.61
N PRO A 51 14.03 0.26 10.78
CA PRO A 51 14.97 0.41 9.67
C PRO A 51 15.50 -0.94 9.17
N ILE A 52 15.74 -1.03 7.86
CA ILE A 52 16.65 -2.01 7.25
C ILE A 52 18.04 -1.38 7.14
N THR A 53 18.09 -0.18 6.54
CA THR A 53 19.30 0.63 6.40
C THR A 53 19.01 2.06 6.87
N LYS A 54 19.99 2.96 6.75
CA LYS A 54 19.75 4.40 6.98
C LYS A 54 18.77 5.02 5.98
N GLU A 55 18.61 4.39 4.83
CA GLU A 55 17.85 4.90 3.68
C GLU A 55 16.65 4.02 3.32
N ILE A 56 16.40 2.94 4.06
CA ILE A 56 15.30 2.02 3.79
C ILE A 56 14.66 1.63 5.11
N TYR A 57 13.37 1.89 5.25
CA TYR A 57 12.57 1.58 6.43
C TYR A 57 11.49 0.56 6.07
N ILE A 58 11.35 -0.50 6.85
CA ILE A 58 10.25 -1.48 6.71
C ILE A 58 8.91 -0.79 7.01
N SER A 59 8.91 0.03 8.07
CA SER A 59 7.72 0.70 8.58
C SER A 59 8.14 1.78 9.56
N PHE A 60 7.29 2.78 9.73
CA PHE A 60 7.36 3.68 10.87
C PHE A 60 5.97 3.85 11.47
N THR A 61 5.94 4.08 12.78
CA THR A 61 4.73 4.31 13.55
C THR A 61 4.81 5.68 14.20
N LYS A 62 3.85 6.55 13.89
CA LYS A 62 3.68 7.83 14.56
C LYS A 62 2.67 7.68 15.67
N HIS A 63 3.06 8.05 16.88
CA HIS A 63 2.16 8.17 18.01
C HIS A 63 1.56 9.57 17.96
N VAL A 64 0.26 9.67 17.77
CA VAL A 64 -0.47 10.94 17.84
C VAL A 64 -0.96 11.09 19.29
N LYS A 65 -0.67 12.22 19.91
CA LYS A 65 -1.03 12.50 21.31
C LYS A 65 -2.54 12.35 21.53
N ASP A 66 -2.92 11.66 22.61
CA ASP A 66 -4.30 11.47 23.08
C ASP A 66 -5.29 10.86 22.06
N THR A 67 -4.79 10.28 20.97
CA THR A 67 -5.62 9.68 19.91
C THR A 67 -5.18 8.26 19.60
N SER A 68 -4.25 8.07 18.66
CA SER A 68 -4.02 6.78 18.02
C SER A 68 -2.59 6.64 17.52
N LYS A 69 -2.18 5.39 17.28
CA LYS A 69 -0.91 5.07 16.62
C LYS A 69 -1.15 4.88 15.13
N LEU A 70 -0.58 5.72 14.28
CA LEU A 70 -0.61 5.54 12.84
C LEU A 70 0.61 4.71 12.44
N ARG A 71 0.40 3.50 11.91
CA ARG A 71 1.47 2.64 11.43
C ARG A 71 1.47 2.64 9.92
N ILE A 72 2.54 3.11 9.33
CA ILE A 72 2.73 3.02 7.89
C ILE A 72 3.13 1.60 7.54
N ILE A 73 2.40 0.97 6.63
CA ILE A 73 2.73 -0.35 6.07
C ILE A 73 2.97 -0.20 4.58
N ASP A 74 3.96 -0.92 4.09
CA ASP A 74 4.26 -0.97 2.66
C ASP A 74 3.51 -2.14 2.02
N SER A 75 2.47 -1.85 1.26
CA SER A 75 1.66 -2.87 0.58
C SER A 75 2.45 -3.67 -0.45
N TYR A 76 3.58 -3.16 -0.95
CA TYR A 76 4.46 -3.89 -1.87
C TYR A 76 5.10 -5.10 -1.21
N THR A 77 5.32 -5.06 0.11
CA THR A 77 5.83 -6.22 0.88
C THR A 77 4.79 -7.33 1.04
N PHE A 78 3.54 -7.07 0.67
CA PHE A 78 2.45 -8.06 0.59
C PHE A 78 2.13 -8.45 -0.86
N LEU A 79 2.20 -7.49 -1.76
CA LEU A 79 1.86 -7.59 -3.18
C LEU A 79 3.01 -7.00 -4.00
N SER A 80 4.06 -7.79 -4.21
CA SER A 80 5.34 -7.39 -4.82
C SER A 80 5.24 -7.24 -6.34
N THR A 81 4.35 -6.37 -6.80
CA THR A 81 4.08 -6.11 -8.21
C THR A 81 3.51 -4.70 -8.35
N ASN A 82 3.72 -4.05 -9.48
CA ASN A 82 3.20 -2.70 -9.72
C ASN A 82 1.66 -2.65 -9.68
N LEU A 83 1.14 -1.46 -9.38
CA LEU A 83 -0.30 -1.25 -9.23
C LEU A 83 -1.11 -1.60 -10.50
N ASP A 84 -0.57 -1.34 -11.68
CA ASP A 84 -1.24 -1.60 -12.96
C ASP A 84 -1.54 -3.10 -13.15
N LYS A 85 -0.52 -3.94 -12.94
CA LYS A 85 -0.68 -5.39 -13.00
C LYS A 85 -1.56 -5.91 -11.86
N LEU A 86 -1.49 -5.32 -10.66
CA LEU A 86 -2.41 -5.67 -9.57
C LEU A 86 -3.87 -5.34 -9.93
N ALA A 87 -4.14 -4.16 -10.48
CA ALA A 87 -5.46 -3.74 -10.94
C ALA A 87 -5.99 -4.67 -12.04
N SER A 88 -5.13 -5.14 -12.96
CA SER A 88 -5.52 -6.07 -14.02
C SER A 88 -6.06 -7.43 -13.52
N PHE A 89 -5.68 -7.85 -12.30
CA PHE A 89 -6.16 -9.09 -11.70
C PHE A 89 -7.49 -8.94 -10.95
N LEU A 90 -7.97 -7.71 -10.77
CA LEU A 90 -9.22 -7.44 -10.08
C LEU A 90 -10.38 -7.37 -11.04
N SER A 91 -11.39 -8.19 -10.76
CA SER A 91 -12.69 -8.04 -11.37
C SER A 91 -13.39 -6.79 -10.81
N LYS A 92 -14.13 -6.09 -11.67
CA LYS A 92 -14.75 -4.80 -11.35
C LYS A 92 -15.72 -4.88 -10.17
N ASP A 93 -16.37 -6.03 -9.95
CA ASP A 93 -17.27 -6.31 -8.82
C ASP A 93 -16.56 -6.26 -7.44
N LYS A 94 -15.23 -6.38 -7.43
CA LYS A 94 -14.41 -6.33 -6.22
C LYS A 94 -13.99 -4.90 -5.84
N LEU A 95 -14.11 -3.95 -6.76
CA LEU A 95 -13.76 -2.55 -6.54
C LEU A 95 -14.92 -1.78 -5.89
N LYS A 96 -15.51 -2.32 -4.81
CA LYS A 96 -16.71 -1.76 -4.17
C LYS A 96 -16.53 -0.33 -3.70
N ILE A 97 -15.36 -0.02 -3.13
CA ILE A 97 -15.03 1.33 -2.66
C ILE A 97 -14.93 2.30 -3.86
N VAL A 98 -14.27 1.90 -4.93
CA VAL A 98 -14.13 2.70 -6.16
C VAL A 98 -15.51 2.94 -6.78
N GLN A 99 -16.34 1.91 -6.89
CA GLN A 99 -17.73 2.02 -7.35
C GLN A 99 -18.55 2.96 -6.46
N SER A 100 -18.29 2.94 -5.15
CA SER A 100 -19.03 3.75 -4.20
C SER A 100 -18.69 5.24 -4.28
N GLU A 101 -17.45 5.56 -4.66
CA GLU A 101 -16.99 6.94 -4.87
C GLU A 101 -17.50 7.49 -6.20
N PHE A 102 -17.53 6.65 -7.24
CA PHE A 102 -17.90 7.03 -8.60
C PHE A 102 -19.30 6.56 -9.02
N LYS A 103 -20.25 6.49 -8.08
CA LYS A 103 -21.63 5.99 -8.33
C LYS A 103 -22.39 6.73 -9.43
N ASN A 104 -22.03 7.98 -9.66
CA ASN A 104 -22.70 8.86 -10.62
C ASN A 104 -22.09 8.79 -12.03
N LEU A 105 -20.99 8.05 -12.21
CA LEU A 105 -20.36 7.87 -13.51
C LEU A 105 -21.09 6.82 -14.33
N SER A 106 -21.03 6.97 -15.66
CA SER A 106 -21.45 5.90 -16.56
C SER A 106 -20.51 4.69 -16.43
N ALA A 107 -20.95 3.51 -16.89
CA ALA A 107 -20.12 2.31 -16.87
C ALA A 107 -18.84 2.46 -17.71
N GLU A 108 -18.92 3.23 -18.80
CA GLU A 108 -17.79 3.54 -19.69
C GLU A 108 -16.77 4.46 -18.99
N ASP A 109 -17.24 5.53 -18.35
CA ASP A 109 -16.36 6.45 -17.63
C ASP A 109 -15.73 5.78 -16.40
N PHE A 110 -16.50 4.94 -15.71
CA PHE A 110 -15.98 4.14 -14.61
C PHE A 110 -14.86 3.21 -15.10
N ASP A 111 -15.02 2.56 -16.24
CA ASP A 111 -14.01 1.67 -16.80
C ASP A 111 -12.69 2.39 -17.05
N LEU A 112 -12.75 3.62 -17.56
CA LEU A 112 -11.58 4.46 -17.73
C LEU A 112 -10.84 4.68 -16.41
N LEU A 113 -11.51 4.76 -15.26
CA LEU A 113 -10.86 4.98 -13.96
C LEU A 113 -10.38 3.68 -13.28
N THR A 114 -10.68 2.51 -13.84
CA THR A 114 -10.23 1.21 -13.28
C THR A 114 -8.83 0.80 -13.74
N ARG A 115 -8.32 1.42 -14.79
CA ARG A 115 -6.95 1.25 -15.28
C ARG A 115 -6.01 2.23 -14.59
N LYS A 116 -4.74 1.87 -14.42
CA LYS A 116 -3.74 2.81 -13.91
C LYS A 116 -3.62 4.01 -14.87
N GLY A 117 -3.71 5.21 -14.31
CA GLY A 117 -3.54 6.46 -15.06
C GLY A 117 -2.12 6.64 -15.58
N VAL A 118 -1.95 7.61 -16.47
CA VAL A 118 -0.64 8.06 -16.94
C VAL A 118 -0.39 9.43 -16.33
N TYR A 119 0.81 9.67 -15.79
CA TYR A 119 1.12 10.97 -15.18
C TYR A 119 2.47 11.50 -15.66
N PRO A 120 2.57 12.80 -16.01
CA PRO A 120 3.80 13.38 -16.52
C PRO A 120 4.74 13.82 -15.37
N TYR A 121 5.35 12.86 -14.67
CA TYR A 121 6.15 13.13 -13.46
C TYR A 121 7.31 14.11 -13.71
N GLU A 122 8.03 13.93 -14.82
CA GLU A 122 9.19 14.74 -15.19
C GLU A 122 8.80 16.13 -15.71
N TYR A 123 7.57 16.28 -16.22
CA TYR A 123 7.08 17.59 -16.65
C TYR A 123 6.72 18.46 -15.45
N VAL A 124 6.06 17.91 -14.42
CA VAL A 124 5.58 18.67 -13.25
C VAL A 124 6.72 18.91 -12.25
N ASP A 125 7.62 19.82 -12.60
CA ASP A 125 8.77 20.22 -11.77
C ASP A 125 8.48 21.42 -10.85
N CYS A 126 7.36 22.11 -11.04
CA CYS A 126 6.97 23.27 -10.24
C CYS A 126 5.45 23.44 -10.16
N ILE A 127 4.99 24.15 -9.13
CA ILE A 127 3.56 24.41 -8.88
C ILE A 127 2.91 25.19 -10.03
N ALA A 128 3.67 26.05 -10.71
CA ALA A 128 3.14 26.85 -11.82
C ALA A 128 2.61 25.97 -12.97
N LYS A 129 3.27 24.85 -13.27
CA LYS A 129 2.84 23.91 -14.32
C LYS A 129 1.52 23.20 -14.01
N LEU A 130 1.10 23.15 -12.75
CA LEU A 130 -0.23 22.62 -12.40
C LEU A 130 -1.36 23.50 -12.95
N GLN A 131 -1.07 24.76 -13.29
CA GLN A 131 -2.04 25.67 -13.91
C GLN A 131 -2.10 25.55 -15.44
N ASP A 132 -1.25 24.71 -16.05
CA ASP A 132 -1.26 24.49 -17.49
C ASP A 132 -2.61 23.91 -17.92
N GLN A 133 -3.20 24.49 -18.95
CA GLN A 133 -4.54 24.15 -19.44
C GLN A 133 -4.54 23.09 -20.55
N TYR A 134 -3.45 22.34 -20.65
CA TYR A 134 -3.26 21.31 -21.66
C TYR A 134 -2.54 20.11 -21.06
N LEU A 135 -2.83 18.93 -21.60
CA LEU A 135 -2.03 17.73 -21.34
C LEU A 135 -0.67 17.89 -22.05
N PRO A 136 0.47 17.75 -21.36
CA PRO A 136 1.78 17.86 -21.98
C PRO A 136 1.93 16.88 -23.15
N PRO A 137 2.71 17.24 -24.19
CA PRO A 137 2.90 16.38 -25.35
C PRO A 137 3.62 15.08 -24.95
N ARG A 138 3.44 14.01 -25.73
CA ARG A 138 3.96 12.67 -25.43
C ARG A 138 5.46 12.67 -25.15
N GLU A 139 6.21 13.52 -25.84
CA GLU A 139 7.66 13.68 -25.68
C GLU A 139 8.06 14.11 -24.27
N SER A 140 7.18 14.85 -23.58
CA SER A 140 7.35 15.31 -22.21
C SER A 140 6.93 14.27 -21.16
N LEU A 141 6.34 13.15 -21.58
CA LEU A 141 5.97 12.01 -20.72
C LEU A 141 7.07 10.92 -20.74
N TYR A 142 8.32 11.35 -20.62
CA TYR A 142 9.45 10.45 -20.46
C TYR A 142 9.61 10.06 -18.99
N SER A 143 9.72 8.77 -18.69
CA SER A 143 10.03 8.34 -17.32
C SER A 143 11.52 8.06 -17.15
N SER A 144 12.13 8.77 -16.22
CA SER A 144 13.52 8.57 -15.79
C SER A 144 13.74 7.20 -15.13
N LEU A 145 12.69 6.61 -14.55
CA LEU A 145 12.73 5.29 -13.92
C LEU A 145 12.80 4.14 -14.94
N THR A 146 12.07 4.23 -16.05
CA THR A 146 12.08 3.20 -17.11
C THR A 146 13.07 3.51 -18.23
N GLY A 147 13.50 4.77 -18.33
CA GLY A 147 14.35 5.23 -19.42
C GLY A 147 13.61 5.38 -20.75
N ASP A 148 12.27 5.33 -20.73
CA ASP A 148 11.42 5.23 -21.92
C ASP A 148 10.26 6.24 -21.91
N ARG A 149 9.75 6.53 -23.11
CA ARG A 149 8.53 7.33 -23.30
C ARG A 149 7.28 6.46 -23.12
N VAL A 150 6.18 7.07 -22.70
CA VAL A 150 4.88 6.40 -22.68
C VAL A 150 4.49 5.86 -24.06
N SER A 151 3.81 4.72 -24.09
CA SER A 151 3.33 4.13 -25.33
C SER A 151 2.28 5.00 -26.02
N GLU A 152 2.08 4.81 -27.33
CA GLU A 152 1.05 5.50 -28.11
C GLU A 152 -0.35 5.29 -27.52
N SER A 153 -0.62 4.05 -27.10
CA SER A 153 -1.88 3.64 -26.48
C SER A 153 -2.09 4.29 -25.13
N ASP A 154 -1.03 4.47 -24.33
CA ASP A 154 -1.11 5.10 -23.02
C ASP A 154 -1.34 6.60 -23.14
N TYR A 155 -0.66 7.26 -24.08
CA TYR A 155 -0.89 8.67 -24.36
C TYR A 155 -2.30 8.93 -24.90
N THR A 156 -2.77 8.12 -25.84
CA THR A 156 -4.14 8.21 -26.36
C THR A 156 -5.17 8.03 -25.25
N TYR A 157 -4.92 7.10 -24.33
CA TYR A 157 -5.75 6.90 -23.16
C TYR A 157 -5.73 8.12 -22.21
N ALA A 158 -4.58 8.73 -21.96
CA ALA A 158 -4.47 9.94 -21.16
C ALA A 158 -5.25 11.12 -21.76
N VAL A 159 -5.16 11.31 -23.09
CA VAL A 159 -5.95 12.31 -23.83
C VAL A 159 -7.45 12.02 -23.70
N ASN A 160 -7.88 10.76 -23.86
CA ASN A 160 -9.27 10.38 -23.70
C ASN A 160 -9.79 10.69 -22.28
N VAL A 161 -9.01 10.40 -21.24
CA VAL A 161 -9.37 10.77 -19.85
C VAL A 161 -9.48 12.29 -19.70
N TRP A 162 -8.53 13.05 -20.25
CA TRP A 162 -8.55 14.51 -20.22
C TRP A 162 -9.83 15.10 -20.82
N GLU A 163 -10.18 14.65 -22.03
CA GLU A 163 -11.37 15.12 -22.75
C GLU A 163 -12.67 14.63 -22.09
N ARG A 164 -12.74 13.35 -21.73
CA ARG A 164 -13.97 12.72 -21.23
C ARG A 164 -14.41 13.27 -19.88
N PHE A 165 -13.46 13.60 -19.01
CA PHE A 165 -13.72 14.21 -17.71
C PHE A 165 -13.71 15.75 -17.75
N SER A 166 -13.63 16.35 -18.95
CA SER A 166 -13.66 17.80 -19.16
C SER A 166 -12.63 18.55 -18.30
N ILE A 167 -11.42 17.99 -18.23
CA ILE A 167 -10.34 18.50 -17.38
C ILE A 167 -9.79 19.80 -17.99
N GLN A 168 -9.68 20.83 -17.16
CA GLN A 168 -9.26 22.16 -17.60
C GLN A 168 -7.82 22.48 -17.24
N THR A 169 -7.30 21.88 -16.16
CA THR A 169 -5.95 22.15 -15.67
C THR A 169 -5.21 20.87 -15.31
N LEU A 170 -3.88 20.93 -15.36
CA LEU A 170 -3.04 19.82 -14.92
C LEU A 170 -3.19 19.52 -13.43
N SER A 171 -3.59 20.51 -12.62
CA SER A 171 -3.97 20.33 -11.22
C SER A 171 -5.17 19.39 -11.08
N GLU A 172 -6.25 19.62 -11.83
CA GLU A 172 -7.44 18.76 -11.83
C GLU A 172 -7.11 17.34 -12.31
N TYR A 173 -6.27 17.24 -13.34
CA TYR A 173 -5.75 15.95 -13.81
C TYR A 173 -4.98 15.20 -12.72
N SER A 174 -4.13 15.93 -11.98
CA SER A 174 -3.36 15.39 -10.86
C SER A 174 -4.25 14.91 -9.72
N ASP A 175 -5.29 15.67 -9.36
CA ASP A 175 -6.24 15.29 -8.33
C ASP A 175 -7.02 14.02 -8.72
N LEU A 176 -7.47 13.94 -9.99
CA LEU A 176 -8.12 12.74 -10.50
C LEU A 176 -7.17 11.54 -10.48
N TYR A 177 -5.93 11.71 -10.97
CA TYR A 177 -4.90 10.66 -11.00
C TYR A 177 -4.59 10.12 -9.59
N LEU A 178 -4.33 11.02 -8.64
CA LEU A 178 -4.02 10.62 -7.26
C LEU A 178 -5.22 9.93 -6.60
N LYS A 179 -6.43 10.46 -6.82
CA LYS A 179 -7.65 9.87 -6.27
C LYS A 179 -7.87 8.47 -6.81
N THR A 180 -7.72 8.24 -8.12
CA THR A 180 -7.90 6.91 -8.72
C THR A 180 -6.82 5.94 -8.27
N ASP A 181 -5.55 6.34 -8.21
CA ASP A 181 -4.44 5.50 -7.75
C ASP A 181 -4.65 5.03 -6.30
N VAL A 182 -5.07 5.94 -5.40
CA VAL A 182 -5.39 5.62 -4.00
C VAL A 182 -6.62 4.70 -3.90
N LEU A 183 -7.68 4.96 -4.67
CA LEU A 183 -8.88 4.14 -4.65
C LEU A 183 -8.62 2.73 -5.21
N LEU A 184 -7.82 2.61 -6.27
CA LEU A 184 -7.37 1.35 -6.83
C LEU A 184 -6.54 0.57 -5.82
N LEU A 185 -5.54 1.20 -5.20
CA LEU A 185 -4.75 0.58 -4.14
C LEU A 185 -5.64 0.12 -2.98
N THR A 186 -6.62 0.95 -2.61
CA THR A 186 -7.57 0.60 -1.56
C THR A 186 -8.38 -0.63 -1.95
N GLY A 187 -8.91 -0.71 -3.17
CA GLY A 187 -9.65 -1.88 -3.66
C GLY A 187 -8.77 -3.15 -3.78
N ILE A 188 -7.52 -2.99 -4.24
CA ILE A 188 -6.54 -4.08 -4.33
C ILE A 188 -6.21 -4.62 -2.94
N PHE A 189 -5.85 -3.72 -2.03
CA PHE A 189 -5.43 -4.07 -0.69
C PHE A 189 -6.61 -4.56 0.14
N GLU A 190 -7.82 -4.01 -0.06
CA GLU A 190 -9.05 -4.53 0.51
C GLU A 190 -9.35 -5.91 -0.04
N ASN A 191 -9.17 -6.22 -1.33
CA ASN A 191 -9.38 -7.58 -1.85
C ASN A 191 -8.36 -8.59 -1.29
N PHE A 192 -7.08 -8.21 -1.22
CA PHE A 192 -6.08 -8.97 -0.47
C PHE A 192 -6.51 -9.14 1.00
N CYS A 193 -7.10 -8.10 1.58
CA CYS A 193 -7.73 -8.11 2.89
C CYS A 193 -9.21 -8.56 2.87
N ASP A 194 -9.73 -9.17 1.82
CA ASP A 194 -11.08 -9.78 1.76
C ASP A 194 -10.89 -11.29 1.64
N LYS A 195 -9.76 -11.71 1.04
CA LYS A 195 -9.08 -12.92 1.53
C LYS A 195 -8.82 -12.86 3.03
N ARG A 196 -8.85 -11.71 3.74
CA ARG A 196 -8.92 -11.66 5.22
C ARG A 196 -10.12 -12.37 5.78
N ASN A 197 -11.29 -12.34 5.14
CA ASN A 197 -12.39 -13.18 5.60
C ASN A 197 -11.99 -14.65 5.52
N SER A 198 -11.30 -15.06 4.45
CA SER A 198 -10.74 -16.40 4.34
C SER A 198 -9.59 -16.65 5.33
N CYS A 199 -8.64 -15.73 5.54
CA CYS A 199 -7.48 -15.87 6.43
C CYS A 199 -7.87 -15.76 7.91
N ILE A 200 -8.83 -14.91 8.27
CA ILE A 200 -9.43 -14.88 9.60
C ILE A 200 -10.26 -16.15 9.82
N LYS A 201 -10.99 -16.65 8.82
CA LYS A 201 -11.70 -17.93 8.96
C LYS A 201 -10.74 -19.12 9.06
N SER A 202 -9.67 -19.16 8.26
CA SER A 202 -8.72 -20.27 8.17
C SER A 202 -7.67 -20.24 9.28
N TYR A 203 -7.13 -19.06 9.59
CA TYR A 203 -6.03 -18.88 10.53
C TYR A 203 -6.39 -17.96 11.70
N GLY A 204 -7.45 -17.17 11.64
CA GLY A 204 -7.79 -16.19 12.70
C GLY A 204 -6.71 -15.13 12.89
N LEU A 205 -6.01 -14.76 11.82
CA LEU A 205 -4.97 -13.72 11.80
C LEU A 205 -5.34 -12.66 10.76
N ASP A 206 -5.01 -11.41 11.07
CA ASP A 206 -5.28 -10.26 10.22
C ASP A 206 -3.96 -9.74 9.62
N PRO A 207 -3.77 -9.80 8.29
CA PRO A 207 -2.50 -9.42 7.65
C PRO A 207 -2.14 -7.95 7.86
N THR A 208 -3.11 -7.07 8.14
CA THR A 208 -2.87 -5.63 8.36
C THR A 208 -2.11 -5.32 9.66
N TYR A 209 -1.99 -6.31 10.56
CA TYR A 209 -1.20 -6.19 11.79
C TYR A 209 0.26 -6.62 11.61
N TYR A 210 0.61 -7.14 10.44
CA TYR A 210 1.97 -7.53 10.09
C TYR A 210 2.63 -6.44 9.27
N TYR A 211 3.96 -6.47 9.23
CA TYR A 211 4.74 -5.56 8.39
C TYR A 211 4.96 -6.10 6.99
N THR A 212 4.96 -7.43 6.84
CA THR A 212 5.27 -8.12 5.57
C THR A 212 4.47 -9.41 5.44
N LEU A 213 4.30 -9.91 4.21
CA LEU A 213 3.65 -11.20 3.96
C LEU A 213 4.41 -12.39 4.57
N PRO A 214 5.76 -12.49 4.48
CA PRO A 214 6.49 -13.58 5.15
C PRO A 214 6.28 -13.64 6.67
N GLY A 215 6.19 -12.48 7.34
CA GLY A 215 5.89 -12.44 8.78
C GLY A 215 4.48 -12.98 9.07
N PHE A 216 3.51 -12.60 8.23
CA PHE A 216 2.14 -13.13 8.33
C PHE A 216 2.09 -14.64 8.08
N THR A 217 2.74 -15.15 7.03
CA THR A 217 2.70 -16.56 6.68
C THR A 217 3.43 -17.42 7.71
N TRP A 218 4.48 -16.90 8.34
CA TRP A 218 5.18 -17.56 9.44
C TRP A 218 4.25 -17.79 10.64
N ASP A 219 3.57 -16.75 11.11
CA ASP A 219 2.63 -16.87 12.23
C ASP A 219 1.40 -17.71 11.88
N ALA A 220 0.93 -17.64 10.62
CA ALA A 220 -0.13 -18.51 10.12
C ALA A 220 0.28 -19.99 10.15
N MET A 221 1.51 -20.30 9.73
CA MET A 221 2.08 -21.65 9.77
C MET A 221 2.24 -22.16 11.19
N LEU A 222 2.75 -21.33 12.11
CA LEU A 222 2.85 -21.67 13.53
C LEU A 222 1.48 -21.98 14.14
N LYS A 223 0.49 -21.14 13.87
CA LYS A 223 -0.87 -21.33 14.41
C LYS A 223 -1.55 -22.56 13.82
N TYR A 224 -1.32 -22.85 12.55
CA TYR A 224 -1.86 -24.03 11.88
C TYR A 224 -1.24 -25.33 12.40
N THR A 225 0.10 -25.38 12.47
CA THR A 225 0.84 -26.58 12.88
C THR A 225 0.85 -26.82 14.39
N LYS A 226 0.64 -25.76 15.19
CA LYS A 226 0.76 -25.78 16.67
C LYS A 226 2.13 -26.25 17.16
N ILE A 227 3.14 -26.17 16.31
CA ILE A 227 4.51 -26.54 16.66
C ILE A 227 5.12 -25.42 17.51
N ASN A 228 5.82 -25.79 18.57
CA ASN A 228 6.61 -24.86 19.37
C ASN A 228 8.09 -25.05 19.00
N PHE A 229 8.69 -24.06 18.33
CA PHE A 229 10.10 -24.12 17.98
C PHE A 229 10.96 -24.03 19.25
N LYS A 230 11.91 -24.94 19.36
CA LYS A 230 12.97 -24.85 20.36
C LYS A 230 14.07 -23.93 19.84
N LEU A 231 14.70 -23.20 20.76
CA LEU A 231 15.91 -22.44 20.47
C LEU A 231 17.00 -23.40 19.96
N LEU A 232 17.78 -22.95 18.98
CA LEU A 232 18.97 -23.66 18.55
C LEU A 232 20.01 -23.50 19.67
N THR A 233 20.32 -24.59 20.36
CA THR A 233 21.18 -24.56 21.55
C THR A 233 22.65 -24.85 21.27
N ASN A 234 22.98 -25.35 20.07
CA ASN A 234 24.36 -25.63 19.69
C ASN A 234 24.64 -25.28 18.21
N ILE A 235 25.93 -25.18 17.88
CA ILE A 235 26.42 -24.80 16.55
C ILE A 235 26.11 -25.85 15.48
N ASP A 236 26.01 -27.14 15.85
CA ASP A 236 25.74 -28.22 14.90
C ASP A 236 24.32 -28.13 14.33
N MET A 237 23.33 -27.74 15.14
CA MET A 237 21.97 -27.50 14.67
C MET A 237 21.92 -26.34 13.67
N VAL A 238 22.70 -25.27 13.92
CA VAL A 238 22.80 -24.14 12.99
C VAL A 238 23.46 -24.59 11.68
N MET A 239 24.60 -25.27 11.75
CA MET A 239 25.30 -25.76 10.56
C MET A 239 24.46 -26.76 9.76
N PHE A 240 23.66 -27.59 10.42
CA PHE A 240 22.75 -28.52 9.75
C PHE A 240 21.70 -27.76 8.91
N ILE A 241 21.10 -26.71 9.47
CA ILE A 241 20.13 -25.86 8.77
C ILE A 241 20.82 -25.14 7.61
N GLU A 242 21.94 -24.46 7.85
CA GLU A 242 22.69 -23.69 6.84
C GLU A 242 23.11 -24.57 5.65
N ARG A 243 23.59 -25.79 5.90
CA ARG A 243 23.93 -26.75 4.83
C ARG A 243 22.71 -27.25 4.05
N GLY A 244 21.54 -27.20 4.66
CA GLY A 244 20.26 -27.57 4.07
C GLY A 244 19.63 -26.45 3.23
N VAL A 245 20.07 -25.20 3.41
CA VAL A 245 19.62 -24.07 2.58
C VAL A 245 20.17 -24.26 1.17
N LYS A 246 19.27 -24.50 0.22
CA LYS A 246 19.56 -24.50 -1.21
C LYS A 246 18.65 -23.46 -1.87
N GLY A 247 19.25 -22.55 -2.63
CA GLY A 247 18.55 -21.56 -3.45
C GLY A 247 18.17 -22.11 -4.80
#